data_AF-A0A3P6CI59-F1
#
_entry.id   AF-A0A3P6CI59-F1
#
_cell.length_a   1.000
_cell.length_b   1.000
_cell.length_c   1.000
_cell.angle_alpha   90.00
_cell.angle_beta   90.00
_cell.angle_gamma   90.00
#
_symmetry.space_group_name_H-M   'P 1'
#
loop_
_entity.id
_entity.type
_entity.pdbx_description
1 polymer ?
#
loop_
_entity_poly.entity_id
_entity_poly.type
_entity_poly.pdbx_seq_one_letter_code
_entity_poly.pdbx_strand_id
1 'polypeptide(L)'
;MFLVSLINSVLEHRPASLDATADPPALFDGTTRLYTSYVCPYAQRVWITRNFKGLQEKIKLVPLDLGNRPAWYKEKVYPENKVPALEHNGKIIGESLDLIKYLDNTFEGPSLFPEDQAKREFGEELLKYTDTFTKTMWASLKGDPLQKPHLC
;
A
#
# COMPACT_ATOMS: atom_id res chain seq x y z
N MET A 1 7.03 28.96 16.16
CA MET A 1 7.40 27.75 16.92
C MET A 1 6.83 26.47 16.25
N PHE A 2 6.87 26.36 14.91
CA PHE A 2 6.29 25.22 14.16
C PHE A 2 7.29 24.52 13.22
N LEU A 3 8.55 24.96 13.19
CA LEU A 3 9.53 24.53 12.20
C LEU A 3 10.46 23.38 12.65
N VAL A 4 10.30 22.85 13.87
CA VAL A 4 11.25 21.85 14.43
C VAL A 4 10.70 20.41 14.40
N SER A 5 9.42 20.18 14.10
CA SER A 5 8.86 18.80 14.22
C SER A 5 9.03 17.91 12.98
N LEU A 6 9.60 18.40 11.88
CA LEU A 6 9.64 17.68 10.60
C LEU A 6 10.87 16.79 10.37
N ILE A 7 11.83 16.73 11.31
CA ILE A 7 13.05 15.92 11.17
C ILE A 7 13.37 15.13 12.45
N ASN A 8 12.35 14.54 13.07
CA ASN A 8 12.58 13.28 13.78
C ASN A 8 12.28 12.16 12.80
N SER A 9 13.16 11.97 11.80
CA SER A 9 13.13 10.74 11.02
C SER A 9 13.55 9.62 11.96
N VAL A 10 12.58 9.03 12.64
CA VAL A 10 12.77 7.70 13.21
C VAL A 10 13.20 6.85 12.03
N LEU A 11 14.44 6.34 12.07
CA LEU A 11 14.90 5.31 11.16
C LEU A 11 13.95 4.14 11.34
N GLU A 12 12.93 4.07 10.48
CA GLU A 12 11.92 3.04 10.58
C GLU A 12 12.60 1.70 10.31
N HIS A 13 12.59 0.84 11.32
CA HIS A 13 13.08 -0.52 11.17
C HIS A 13 12.19 -1.24 10.15
N ARG A 14 12.76 -1.56 8.99
CA ARG A 14 12.06 -2.32 7.94
C ARG A 14 12.10 -3.81 8.29
N PRO A 15 10.96 -4.46 8.55
CA PRO A 15 10.93 -5.91 8.77
C PRO A 15 11.45 -6.66 7.55
N ALA A 16 12.05 -7.83 7.75
CA ALA A 16 12.37 -8.75 6.66
C ALA A 16 11.09 -9.24 5.98
N SER A 17 11.15 -9.45 4.66
CA SER A 17 10.04 -10.05 3.90
C SER A 17 9.78 -11.48 4.38
N LEU A 18 8.50 -11.81 4.55
CA LEU A 18 8.04 -13.14 4.93
C LEU A 18 7.98 -14.05 3.70
N ASP A 19 8.59 -15.22 3.81
CA ASP A 19 8.60 -16.24 2.78
C ASP A 19 7.61 -17.38 3.09
N ALA A 20 7.62 -18.44 2.28
CA ALA A 20 6.69 -19.56 2.39
C ALA A 20 6.76 -20.31 3.73
N THR A 21 7.84 -20.15 4.49
CA THR A 21 8.06 -20.83 5.78
C THR A 21 7.60 -20.02 6.99
N ALA A 22 7.29 -18.74 6.79
CA ALA A 22 6.88 -17.85 7.87
C ALA A 22 5.48 -18.17 8.39
N ASP A 23 5.32 -18.17 9.72
CA ASP A 23 4.02 -18.26 10.36
C ASP A 23 3.15 -17.01 10.09
N PRO A 24 1.82 -17.15 10.04
CA PRO A 24 0.93 -16.01 9.90
C PRO A 24 0.99 -15.11 11.14
N PRO A 25 0.87 -13.77 10.97
CA PRO A 25 0.58 -12.91 12.12
C PRO A 25 -0.78 -13.26 12.73
N ALA A 26 -1.00 -12.86 13.98
CA ALA A 26 -2.34 -12.89 14.56
C ALA A 26 -3.27 -12.01 13.72
N LEU A 27 -4.40 -12.57 13.28
CA LEU A 27 -5.36 -11.85 12.42
C LEU A 27 -6.50 -11.27 13.26
N PHE A 28 -6.90 -10.05 12.92
CA PHE A 28 -8.02 -9.33 13.53
C PHE A 28 -7.89 -9.15 15.05
N ASP A 29 -6.65 -9.04 15.54
CA ASP A 29 -6.30 -8.81 16.95
C ASP A 29 -6.36 -7.32 17.37
N GLY A 30 -6.85 -6.45 16.48
CA GLY A 30 -6.91 -5.00 16.67
C GLY A 30 -5.67 -4.25 16.14
N THR A 31 -4.62 -4.95 15.73
CA THR A 31 -3.46 -4.31 15.08
C THR A 31 -3.75 -4.01 13.62
N THR A 32 -3.55 -2.77 13.19
CA THR A 32 -3.64 -2.41 11.77
C THR A 32 -2.38 -2.87 11.03
N ARG A 33 -2.55 -3.67 9.97
CA ARG A 33 -1.44 -4.23 9.19
C ARG A 33 -1.55 -3.88 7.71
N LEU A 34 -0.43 -3.45 7.12
CA LEU A 34 -0.30 -3.28 5.67
C LEU A 34 0.52 -4.46 5.12
N TYR A 35 -0.17 -5.41 4.49
CA TYR A 35 0.45 -6.47 3.70
C TYR A 35 0.99 -5.86 2.42
N THR A 36 2.29 -5.99 2.20
CA THR A 36 3.03 -5.23 1.18
C THR A 36 4.12 -6.08 0.53
N SER A 37 4.80 -5.52 -0.46
CA SER A 37 6.09 -6.00 -0.93
C SER A 37 6.96 -4.80 -1.27
N TYR A 38 8.23 -4.83 -0.86
CA TYR A 38 9.13 -3.69 -1.02
C TYR A 38 9.44 -3.33 -2.48
N VAL A 39 9.22 -4.25 -3.42
CA VAL A 39 9.44 -4.04 -4.85
C VAL A 39 8.16 -3.71 -5.62
N CYS A 40 7.01 -3.66 -4.93
CA CYS A 40 5.72 -3.49 -5.58
C CYS A 40 5.33 -2.01 -5.72
N PRO A 41 5.18 -1.47 -6.95
CA PRO A 41 4.84 -0.06 -7.13
C PRO A 41 3.42 0.28 -6.65
N TYR A 42 2.46 -0.65 -6.74
CA TYR A 42 1.12 -0.44 -6.21
C TYR A 42 1.12 -0.38 -4.67
N ALA A 43 1.87 -1.26 -4.02
CA ALA A 43 1.97 -1.25 -2.57
C ALA A 43 2.76 -0.04 -2.05
N GLN A 44 3.73 0.44 -2.84
CA GLN A 44 4.49 1.65 -2.54
C GLN A 44 3.59 2.89 -2.44
N ARG A 45 2.50 2.99 -3.21
CA ARG A 45 1.51 4.09 -3.09
C ARG A 45 1.01 4.21 -1.64
N VAL A 46 0.55 3.08 -1.07
CA VAL A 46 0.00 3.02 0.28
C VAL A 46 1.09 3.23 1.34
N TRP A 47 2.28 2.69 1.11
CA TRP A 47 3.41 2.88 2.02
C TRP A 47 3.87 4.35 2.08
N ILE A 48 3.93 5.05 0.95
CA ILE A 48 4.23 6.48 0.90
C ILE A 48 3.15 7.27 1.65
N THR A 49 1.87 7.00 1.39
CA THR A 49 0.75 7.63 2.12
C THR A 49 0.87 7.44 3.62
N ARG A 50 1.12 6.20 4.07
CA ARG A 50 1.35 5.89 5.49
C ARG A 50 2.47 6.73 6.10
N ASN A 51 3.61 6.81 5.42
CA ASN A 51 4.79 7.52 5.93
C ASN A 51 4.57 9.04 5.96
N PHE A 52 3.97 9.59 4.91
CA PHE A 52 3.66 11.02 4.82
C PHE A 52 2.68 11.45 5.90
N LYS A 53 1.68 10.62 6.20
CA LYS A 53 0.70 10.89 7.27
C LYS A 53 1.24 10.65 8.69
N GLY A 54 2.48 10.17 8.85
CA GLY A 54 3.06 9.87 10.17
C GLY A 54 2.47 8.62 10.83
N LEU A 55 1.97 7.66 10.04
CA LEU A 55 1.22 6.48 10.52
C LEU A 55 2.12 5.27 10.78
N GLN A 56 3.43 5.45 10.91
CA GLN A 56 4.39 4.36 11.05
C GLN A 56 4.13 3.48 12.28
N GLU A 57 3.76 4.12 13.40
CA GLU A 57 3.44 3.40 14.63
C GLU A 57 2.04 2.79 14.63
N LYS A 58 1.09 3.41 13.90
CA LYS A 58 -0.31 2.99 13.84
C LYS A 58 -0.55 1.83 12.87
N ILE A 59 0.24 1.74 11.80
CA ILE A 59 0.10 0.74 10.74
C ILE A 59 1.39 -0.08 10.65
N LYS A 60 1.37 -1.36 11.00
CA LYS A 60 2.55 -2.21 10.94
C LYS A 60 2.72 -2.81 9.54
N LEU A 61 3.95 -2.86 9.03
CA LEU A 61 4.25 -3.46 7.74
C LEU A 61 4.35 -4.98 7.86
N VAL A 62 3.72 -5.69 6.93
CA VAL A 62 3.88 -7.14 6.74
C VAL A 62 4.38 -7.36 5.31
N PRO A 63 5.70 -7.21 5.07
CA PRO A 63 6.27 -7.40 3.75
C PRO A 63 6.26 -8.90 3.38
N LEU A 64 5.84 -9.22 2.16
CA LEU A 64 5.81 -10.56 1.61
C LEU A 64 6.86 -10.70 0.50
N ASP A 65 7.56 -11.82 0.47
CA ASP A 65 8.26 -12.26 -0.73
C ASP A 65 7.22 -12.74 -1.74
N LEU A 66 7.05 -12.02 -2.85
CA LEU A 66 6.05 -12.39 -3.85
C LEU A 66 6.49 -13.58 -4.71
N GLY A 67 7.79 -13.87 -4.79
CA GLY A 67 8.35 -15.02 -5.50
C GLY A 67 8.29 -16.31 -4.69
N ASN A 68 8.28 -16.20 -3.36
CA ASN A 68 8.18 -17.33 -2.44
C ASN A 68 7.20 -17.03 -1.30
N ARG A 69 5.93 -16.78 -1.65
CA ARG A 69 4.94 -16.25 -0.71
C ARG A 69 4.38 -17.31 0.25
N PRO A 70 4.12 -16.96 1.52
CA PRO A 70 3.34 -17.80 2.41
C PRO A 70 1.92 -18.10 1.90
N ALA A 71 1.54 -19.38 1.90
CA ALA A 71 0.23 -19.86 1.47
C ALA A 71 -0.91 -19.27 2.31
N TRP A 72 -0.65 -19.04 3.61
CA TRP A 72 -1.63 -18.45 4.53
C TRP A 72 -2.12 -17.07 4.10
N TYR A 73 -1.34 -16.32 3.31
CA TYR A 73 -1.79 -15.01 2.84
C TYR A 73 -3.03 -15.13 1.99
N LYS A 74 -3.03 -16.02 0.98
CA LYS A 74 -4.20 -16.27 0.15
C LYS A 74 -5.33 -16.91 0.94
N GLU A 75 -5.00 -17.90 1.76
CA GLU A 75 -5.98 -18.77 2.41
C GLU A 75 -6.69 -18.10 3.58
N LYS A 76 -6.01 -17.21 4.31
CA LYS A 76 -6.49 -16.68 5.59
C LYS A 76 -6.62 -15.16 5.61
N VAL A 77 -5.87 -14.44 4.77
CA VAL A 77 -5.85 -12.97 4.79
C VAL A 77 -6.58 -12.38 3.59
N TYR A 78 -6.05 -12.55 2.38
CA TYR A 78 -6.56 -11.89 1.19
C TYR A 78 -6.68 -12.87 0.01
N PRO A 79 -7.89 -13.39 -0.27
CA PRO A 79 -8.13 -14.41 -1.32
C PRO A 79 -7.70 -14.01 -2.73
N GLU A 80 -7.75 -12.71 -3.05
CA GLU A 80 -7.25 -12.14 -4.31
C GLU A 80 -5.74 -12.35 -4.50
N ASN A 81 -5.02 -12.64 -3.42
CA ASN A 81 -3.60 -12.99 -3.43
C ASN A 81 -2.74 -11.95 -4.17
N LYS A 82 -2.99 -10.66 -3.88
CA LYS A 82 -2.22 -9.51 -4.36
C LYS A 82 -1.80 -8.61 -3.20
N VAL A 83 -0.84 -7.74 -3.44
CA VAL A 83 -0.51 -6.63 -2.53
C VAL A 83 -0.69 -5.29 -3.27
N PRO A 84 -1.03 -4.20 -2.58
CA PRO A 84 -1.24 -4.06 -1.14
C PRO A 84 -2.59 -4.63 -0.66
N ALA A 85 -2.63 -5.01 0.62
CA ALA A 85 -3.87 -5.20 1.36
C ALA A 85 -3.74 -4.61 2.77
N LEU A 86 -4.79 -3.95 3.26
CA LEU A 86 -4.84 -3.34 4.58
C LEU A 86 -5.81 -4.13 5.47
N GLU A 87 -5.31 -4.60 6.60
CA GLU A 87 -6.12 -5.08 7.71
C GLU A 87 -6.41 -3.93 8.66
N HIS A 88 -7.68 -3.59 8.81
CA HIS A 88 -8.13 -2.53 9.71
C HIS A 88 -9.59 -2.78 10.12
N ASN A 89 -9.92 -2.59 11.41
CA ASN A 89 -11.28 -2.71 11.95
C ASN A 89 -12.01 -4.01 11.55
N GLY A 90 -11.31 -5.15 11.66
CA GLY A 90 -11.89 -6.47 11.38
C GLY A 90 -12.12 -6.77 9.89
N LYS A 91 -11.52 -5.99 8.98
CA LYS A 91 -11.68 -6.16 7.53
C LYS A 91 -10.34 -6.12 6.82
N ILE A 92 -10.29 -6.77 5.66
CA ILE A 92 -9.20 -6.69 4.69
C ILE A 92 -9.68 -5.87 3.49
N ILE A 93 -8.92 -4.84 3.13
CA ILE A 93 -9.23 -3.91 2.04
C ILE A 93 -8.08 -3.97 1.03
N GLY A 94 -8.40 -4.20 -0.24
CA GLY A 94 -7.42 -4.18 -1.34
C GLY A 94 -7.50 -2.90 -2.17
N GLU A 95 -6.89 -2.94 -3.36
CA GLU A 95 -6.84 -1.86 -4.35
C GLU A 95 -6.05 -0.61 -3.90
N SER A 96 -4.86 -0.43 -4.47
CA SER A 96 -3.89 0.59 -4.03
C SER A 96 -4.44 2.02 -4.04
N LEU A 97 -5.27 2.39 -5.03
CA LEU A 97 -5.86 3.72 -5.13
C LEU A 97 -6.98 3.95 -4.12
N ASP A 98 -7.75 2.92 -3.80
CA ASP A 98 -8.78 3.00 -2.77
C ASP A 98 -8.15 3.07 -1.38
N LEU A 99 -7.07 2.34 -1.15
CA LEU A 99 -6.34 2.36 0.11
C LEU A 99 -5.71 3.73 0.42
N ILE A 100 -5.13 4.43 -0.55
CA ILE A 100 -4.58 5.78 -0.27
C ILE A 100 -5.67 6.77 0.13
N LYS A 101 -6.87 6.68 -0.49
CA LYS A 101 -8.04 7.50 -0.12
C LYS A 101 -8.59 7.09 1.24
N TYR A 102 -8.66 5.79 1.50
CA TYR A 102 -9.09 5.23 2.78
C TYR A 102 -8.21 5.72 3.92
N LEU A 103 -6.88 5.65 3.77
CA LEU A 103 -5.95 6.15 4.78
C LEU A 103 -6.10 7.66 5.00
N ASP A 104 -6.28 8.43 3.92
CA ASP A 104 -6.44 9.89 4.04
C ASP A 104 -7.71 10.30 4.79
N ASN A 105 -8.82 9.60 4.53
CA ASN A 105 -10.12 9.89 5.15
C ASN A 105 -10.29 9.30 6.56
N THR A 106 -9.56 8.23 6.90
CA THR A 106 -9.80 7.46 8.14
C THR A 106 -8.81 7.80 9.25
N PHE A 107 -7.56 8.13 8.89
CA PHE A 107 -6.50 8.37 9.85
C PHE A 107 -6.12 9.84 9.93
N GLU A 108 -5.78 10.28 11.13
CA GLU A 108 -5.18 11.59 11.38
C GLU A 108 -3.87 11.79 10.60
N GLY A 109 -3.43 13.04 10.51
CA GLY A 109 -2.23 13.45 9.80
C GLY A 109 -2.53 14.50 8.73
N PRO A 110 -1.50 15.00 8.03
CA PRO A 110 -1.70 15.95 6.93
C PRO A 110 -2.64 15.36 5.86
N SER A 111 -3.50 16.22 5.30
CA SER A 111 -4.36 15.87 4.16
C SER A 111 -3.50 15.65 2.91
N LEU A 112 -3.79 14.61 2.15
CA LEU A 112 -3.14 14.34 0.86
C LEU A 112 -3.92 14.94 -0.31
N PHE A 113 -5.21 15.24 -0.11
CA PHE A 113 -6.05 15.87 -1.14
C PHE A 113 -6.16 17.38 -0.91
N PRO A 114 -6.15 18.19 -1.98
CA PRO A 114 -6.37 19.62 -1.88
C PRO A 114 -7.80 19.92 -1.43
N GLU A 115 -8.02 21.04 -0.75
CA GLU A 115 -9.37 21.49 -0.38
C GLU A 115 -10.14 22.08 -1.57
N ASP A 116 -9.41 22.69 -2.52
CA ASP A 116 -9.97 23.28 -3.73
C ASP A 116 -10.66 22.23 -4.61
N GLN A 117 -11.95 22.43 -4.88
CA GLN A 117 -12.78 21.47 -5.60
C GLN A 117 -12.26 21.18 -7.01
N ALA A 118 -11.84 22.20 -7.76
CA ALA A 118 -11.36 22.01 -9.13
C ALA A 118 -10.06 21.18 -9.17
N LYS A 119 -9.14 21.42 -8.22
CA LYS A 119 -7.93 20.60 -8.07
C LYS A 119 -8.24 19.17 -7.64
N ARG A 120 -9.26 18.95 -6.81
CA ARG A 120 -9.71 17.59 -6.44
C ARG A 120 -10.24 16.83 -7.64
N GLU A 121 -11.11 17.46 -8.43
CA GLU A 121 -11.67 16.85 -9.63
C GLU A 121 -10.58 16.50 -10.65
N PHE A 122 -9.64 17.41 -10.87
CA PHE A 122 -8.50 17.14 -11.75
C PHE A 122 -7.59 16.03 -11.21
N GLY A 123 -7.34 15.99 -9.90
CA GLY A 123 -6.59 14.90 -9.27
C GLY A 123 -7.27 13.54 -9.45
N GLU A 124 -8.60 13.48 -9.31
CA GLU A 124 -9.38 12.26 -9.55
C GLU A 124 -9.32 11.81 -11.01
N GLU A 125 -9.33 12.73 -11.97
CA GLU A 125 -9.12 12.42 -13.39
C GLU A 125 -7.73 11.81 -13.63
N LEU A 126 -6.68 12.39 -13.06
CA LEU A 126 -5.31 11.87 -13.16
C LEU A 126 -5.19 10.47 -12.55
N LEU A 127 -5.82 10.21 -11.40
CA LEU A 127 -5.80 8.89 -10.76
C LEU A 127 -6.46 7.84 -11.66
N LYS A 128 -7.61 8.15 -12.28
CA LYS A 128 -8.29 7.25 -13.24
C LYS A 128 -7.43 6.96 -14.47
N TYR A 129 -6.62 7.92 -14.90
CA TYR A 129 -5.72 7.74 -16.04
C TYR A 129 -4.53 6.83 -15.74
N THR A 130 -4.18 6.59 -14.47
CA THR A 130 -2.98 5.81 -14.10
C THR A 130 -2.98 4.39 -14.69
N ASP A 131 -4.11 3.71 -14.78
CA ASP A 131 -4.20 2.38 -15.38
C ASP A 131 -3.84 2.39 -16.86
N THR A 132 -4.34 3.39 -17.59
CA THR A 132 -4.01 3.60 -19.01
C THR A 132 -2.53 3.89 -19.17
N PHE A 133 -1.99 4.81 -18.36
CA PHE A 133 -0.58 5.15 -18.37
C PHE A 133 0.30 3.92 -18.10
N THR A 134 0.02 3.17 -17.03
CA THR A 134 0.80 1.98 -16.64
C THR A 134 0.73 0.90 -17.71
N LYS A 135 -0.44 0.62 -18.29
CA LYS A 135 -0.58 -0.36 -19.38
C LYS A 135 0.24 0.03 -20.61
N THR A 136 0.13 1.30 -21.04
CA THR A 136 0.86 1.82 -22.21
C THR A 136 2.37 1.79 -21.97
N MET A 137 2.83 2.27 -20.81
CA MET A 137 4.25 2.25 -20.43
C MET A 137 4.82 0.84 -20.45
N TRP A 138 4.14 -0.14 -19.86
CA TRP A 138 4.61 -1.52 -19.85
C TRP A 138 4.65 -2.14 -21.25
N ALA A 139 3.65 -1.85 -22.09
CA ALA A 139 3.64 -2.31 -23.48
C ALA A 139 4.86 -1.77 -24.25
N SER A 140 5.20 -0.49 -24.05
CA SER A 140 6.40 0.11 -24.67
C SER A 140 7.71 -0.46 -24.15
N LEU A 141 7.79 -0.82 -22.87
CA LEU A 141 9.03 -1.33 -22.25
C LEU A 141 9.31 -2.81 -22.52
N LYS A 142 8.27 -3.66 -22.60
CA LYS A 142 8.46 -5.13 -22.65
C LYS A 142 8.30 -5.77 -24.02
N GLY A 143 7.87 -5.06 -25.06
CA GLY A 143 7.70 -5.64 -26.41
C GLY A 143 6.60 -6.72 -26.54
N ASP A 144 6.15 -7.35 -25.45
CA ASP A 144 5.04 -8.33 -25.38
C ASP A 144 4.24 -8.16 -24.06
N PRO A 145 2.89 -8.08 -24.07
CA PRO A 145 2.05 -7.77 -22.89
C PRO A 145 1.88 -8.89 -21.86
N LEU A 146 2.43 -10.10 -22.08
CA LEU A 146 2.01 -11.28 -21.31
C LEU A 146 2.80 -11.59 -20.03
N GLN A 147 3.82 -10.82 -19.69
CA GLN A 147 4.51 -10.96 -18.40
C GLN A 147 4.03 -9.91 -17.40
N LYS A 148 2.74 -9.97 -17.08
CA LYS A 148 2.15 -9.17 -16.00
C LYS A 148 2.76 -9.65 -14.67
N PRO A 149 3.25 -8.76 -13.81
CA PRO A 149 3.58 -9.10 -12.44
C PRO A 149 2.27 -9.29 -11.66
N HIS A 150 1.48 -10.32 -11.99
CA HIS A 150 0.10 -10.60 -11.50
C HIS A 150 -0.09 -10.75 -9.98
N LEU A 151 1.02 -10.64 -9.26
CA LEU A 151 1.17 -10.88 -7.84
C LEU A 151 1.39 -9.56 -7.07
N CYS A 152 1.78 -8.52 -7.81
CA CYS A 152 1.35 -7.14 -7.64
C CYS A 152 0.08 -6.90 -8.50
#